data_AF-A0A854E0G7-F1
#
_entry.id   AF-A0A854E0G7-F1
#
_cell.length_a   1.000
_cell.length_b   1.000
_cell.length_c   1.000
_cell.angle_alpha   90.00
_cell.angle_beta   90.00
_cell.angle_gamma   90.00
#
_symmetry.space_group_name_H-M   'P 1'
#
loop_
_entity.id
_entity.type
_entity.pdbx_description
1 polymer ?
#
loop_
_entity_poly.entity_id
_entity_poly.type
_entity_poly.pdbx_seq_one_letter_code
_entity_poly.pdbx_strand_id
1 'polypeptide(L)'
;MPKPFLLKRARGLYARFLVPVDLRPVLGCRFLVRALPGRGDTARLVAARMAVALSESFRAIRTGAMVNDDIKDILRRVRENGHNDLTIQQVRLPNGLTLGGVEINTAEDRRLFRQTVQDLNALAAKDPLMAGMHGWEPPRPLAPPAPPAGPLLSERIDVYLSDMQRAQRAVRNVMDTEYTLRLFLALGDDKPIEEVTATDVRAFLDALAVYPANASKKAVFRGLTPKEVLAKAKRGGHPTLLERTQEKRRDHLAAFFNAQADEALIPKAPHKAIMNRSKSKTDAPTREPFTPEELAALFDAEAFPPWASKYPHRWFGSILGVATGARVNEVAQLYVDDVAEVGGHWGIHIRALRPDQRLKNAHSSRFVPLSDNVLQAGFLEFVEDVKRAGFDRLFPHLQHTEAGGYGDTMGDQFRAYAIKRGLTGRLKSFHCFRHNIVSNLVNERGIAIQVVQEITGHDLTLPSGLRHYVNPGTIPKRFAALNEYGPPVPLPTYVPGQFDRAFKQVAHIERRREKAAKTRQAKKSKAPE
;
A
#
# COMPACT_ATOMS: atom_id res chain seq x y z
N MET A 1 28.29 29.22 0.49
CA MET A 1 28.04 30.43 -0.34
C MET A 1 28.76 31.63 0.26
N PRO A 2 29.27 32.58 -0.57
CA PRO A 2 29.87 33.82 -0.10
C PRO A 2 28.83 34.69 0.60
N LYS A 3 29.04 35.08 1.86
CA LYS A 3 28.08 35.94 2.58
C LYS A 3 28.21 37.39 2.11
N PRO A 4 27.13 38.05 1.65
CA PRO A 4 27.16 39.47 1.31
C PRO A 4 27.25 40.33 2.57
N PHE A 5 28.21 41.25 2.62
CA PHE A 5 28.30 42.29 3.63
C PHE A 5 27.91 43.63 3.01
N LEU A 6 26.80 44.21 3.48
CA LEU A 6 26.29 45.47 2.93
C LEU A 6 27.06 46.67 3.48
N LEU A 7 27.50 47.55 2.59
CA LEU A 7 28.30 48.74 2.88
C LEU A 7 27.58 49.97 2.34
N LYS A 8 27.35 50.97 3.20
CA LYS A 8 26.88 52.29 2.77
C LYS A 8 28.09 53.20 2.52
N ARG A 9 28.17 53.81 1.33
CA ARG A 9 29.21 54.79 0.95
C ARG A 9 28.53 56.06 0.42
N ALA A 10 29.30 57.14 0.29
CA ALA A 10 28.79 58.43 -0.21
C ALA A 10 28.08 58.33 -1.58
N ARG A 11 28.50 57.39 -2.44
CA ARG A 11 27.93 57.15 -3.78
C ARG A 11 26.84 56.07 -3.86
N GLY A 12 26.43 55.46 -2.73
CA GLY A 12 25.34 54.47 -2.72
C GLY A 12 25.59 53.26 -1.81
N LEU A 13 24.76 52.22 -1.99
CA LEU A 13 24.83 50.96 -1.26
C LEU A 13 25.63 49.92 -2.06
N TYR A 14 26.49 49.16 -1.39
CA TYR A 14 27.36 48.17 -2.01
C TYR A 14 27.26 46.83 -1.25
N ALA A 15 27.44 45.72 -1.95
CA ALA A 15 27.69 44.40 -1.37
C ALA A 15 29.18 44.06 -1.47
N ARG A 16 29.77 43.63 -0.36
CA ARG A 16 31.13 43.09 -0.28
C ARG A 16 31.08 41.59 -0.02
N PHE A 17 31.74 40.82 -0.86
CA PHE A 17 31.86 39.36 -0.75
C PHE A 17 33.30 38.99 -0.43
N LEU A 18 33.50 38.09 0.53
CA LEU A 18 34.81 37.54 0.84
C LEU A 18 35.20 36.49 -0.20
N VAL A 19 36.40 36.63 -0.76
CA VAL A 19 36.98 35.62 -1.65
C VAL A 19 37.58 34.49 -0.81
N PRO A 20 37.20 33.21 -1.05
CA PRO A 20 37.79 32.05 -0.38
C PRO A 20 39.31 32.01 -0.52
N VAL A 21 40.02 31.58 0.52
CA VAL A 21 41.51 31.66 0.60
C VAL A 21 42.18 30.96 -0.58
N ASP A 22 41.65 29.81 -0.99
CA ASP A 22 42.09 28.99 -2.12
C ASP A 22 41.95 29.70 -3.48
N LEU A 23 41.04 30.65 -3.62
CA LEU A 23 40.79 31.38 -4.86
C LEU A 23 41.47 32.75 -4.94
N ARG A 24 42.08 33.21 -3.84
CA ARG A 24 42.78 34.51 -3.81
C ARG A 24 44.01 34.60 -4.72
N PRO A 25 44.84 33.54 -4.86
CA PRO A 25 45.96 33.57 -5.81
C PRO A 25 45.50 33.72 -7.26
N VAL A 26 44.34 33.14 -7.60
CA VAL A 26 43.77 33.16 -8.95
C VAL A 26 43.06 34.49 -9.24
N LEU A 27 42.29 35.00 -8.28
CA LEU A 27 41.48 36.22 -8.46
C LEU A 27 42.21 37.52 -8.07
N GLY A 28 43.38 37.42 -7.43
CA GLY A 28 44.23 38.56 -7.07
C GLY A 28 43.63 39.55 -6.06
N CYS A 29 42.53 39.20 -5.38
CA CYS A 29 41.87 40.10 -4.43
C CYS A 29 41.30 39.33 -3.22
N ARG A 30 41.18 40.04 -2.08
CA ARG A 30 40.58 39.51 -0.85
C ARG A 30 39.05 39.65 -0.82
N PHE A 31 38.52 40.67 -1.50
CA PHE A 31 37.11 40.99 -1.51
C PHE A 31 36.63 41.39 -2.91
N LEU A 32 35.43 40.96 -3.28
CA LEU A 32 34.69 41.48 -4.43
C LEU A 32 33.64 42.47 -3.93
N VAL A 33 33.60 43.68 -4.50
CA VAL A 33 32.64 44.72 -4.11
C VAL A 33 31.81 45.12 -5.32
N ARG A 34 30.48 45.18 -5.15
CA ARG A 34 29.53 45.56 -6.20
C ARG A 34 28.53 46.57 -5.68
N ALA A 35 28.19 47.56 -6.49
CA ALA A 35 27.09 48.48 -6.20
C ALA A 35 25.76 47.69 -6.27
N LEU A 36 24.82 48.05 -5.40
CA LEU A 36 23.48 47.47 -5.41
C LEU A 36 22.49 48.50 -5.96
N PRO A 37 21.63 48.10 -6.91
CA PRO A 37 20.53 48.94 -7.35
C PRO A 37 19.46 49.00 -6.26
N GLY A 38 19.01 50.22 -5.95
CA GLY A 38 17.93 50.46 -4.97
C GLY A 38 18.35 50.45 -3.50
N ARG A 39 17.36 50.44 -2.61
CA ARG A 39 17.51 50.45 -1.13
C ARG A 39 16.61 49.38 -0.51
N GLY A 40 16.86 49.03 0.76
CA GLY A 40 15.99 48.11 1.51
C GLY A 40 16.06 46.65 1.03
N ASP A 41 14.91 45.98 0.98
CA ASP A 41 14.83 44.53 0.71
C ASP A 41 15.19 44.15 -0.73
N THR A 42 14.95 45.03 -1.71
CA THR A 42 15.37 44.83 -3.09
C THR A 42 16.90 44.70 -3.20
N ALA A 43 17.63 45.53 -2.46
CA ALA A 43 19.09 45.47 -2.43
C ALA A 43 19.59 44.18 -1.74
N ARG A 44 18.90 43.72 -0.69
CA ARG A 44 19.20 42.44 -0.02
C ARG A 44 18.98 41.25 -0.96
N LEU A 45 17.88 41.25 -1.71
CA LEU A 45 17.57 40.21 -2.70
C LEU A 45 18.61 40.17 -3.82
N VAL A 46 19.01 41.33 -4.38
CA VAL A 46 20.06 41.39 -5.41
C VAL A 46 21.40 40.90 -4.86
N ALA A 47 21.77 41.30 -3.64
CA ALA A 47 22.99 40.83 -2.99
C ALA A 47 22.98 39.30 -2.75
N ALA A 48 21.82 38.73 -2.41
CA ALA A 48 21.66 37.29 -2.25
C ALA A 48 21.78 36.54 -3.59
N ARG A 49 21.16 37.05 -4.66
CA ARG A 49 21.29 36.46 -6.01
C ARG A 49 22.73 36.51 -6.51
N MET A 50 23.44 37.62 -6.25
CA MET A 50 24.88 37.73 -6.53
C MET A 50 25.72 36.71 -5.74
N ALA A 51 25.36 36.41 -4.49
CA ALA A 51 26.05 35.40 -3.69
C ALA A 51 25.92 33.99 -4.30
N VAL A 52 24.75 33.65 -4.85
CA VAL A 52 24.51 32.36 -5.51
C VAL A 52 25.36 32.26 -6.78
N ALA A 53 25.30 33.26 -7.65
CA ALA A 53 26.08 33.31 -8.89
C ALA A 53 27.60 33.23 -8.62
N LEU A 54 28.10 33.98 -7.64
CA LEU A 54 29.51 33.89 -7.22
C LEU A 54 29.87 32.51 -6.68
N SER A 55 28.95 31.84 -5.99
CA SER A 55 29.20 30.47 -5.50
C SER A 55 29.34 29.47 -6.64
N GLU A 56 28.61 29.66 -7.75
CA GLU A 56 28.72 28.84 -8.95
C GLU A 56 30.01 29.15 -9.70
N SER A 57 30.37 30.41 -9.88
CA SER A 57 31.64 30.81 -10.49
C SER A 57 32.84 30.29 -9.68
N PHE A 58 32.81 30.37 -8.35
CA PHE A 58 33.86 29.79 -7.50
C PHE A 58 33.94 28.27 -7.61
N ARG A 59 32.80 27.59 -7.85
CA ARG A 59 32.80 26.14 -8.12
C ARG A 59 33.43 25.84 -9.47
N ALA A 60 33.07 26.59 -10.51
CA ALA A 60 33.62 26.45 -11.86
C ALA A 60 35.14 26.66 -11.91
N ILE A 61 35.65 27.66 -11.17
CA ILE A 61 37.09 27.90 -11.03
C ILE A 61 37.79 26.72 -10.35
N ARG A 62 37.18 26.14 -9.30
CA ARG A 62 37.75 24.97 -8.60
C ARG A 62 37.75 23.70 -9.44
N THR A 63 36.78 23.54 -10.33
CA THR A 63 36.67 22.37 -11.20
C THR A 63 37.44 22.51 -12.51
N GLY A 64 38.18 23.62 -12.71
CA GLY A 64 38.96 23.86 -13.92
C GLY A 64 38.11 24.11 -15.17
N ALA A 65 36.82 24.43 -15.01
CA ALA A 65 35.88 24.63 -16.11
C ALA A 65 35.99 26.02 -16.75
N MET A 66 36.89 26.89 -16.26
CA MET A 66 37.21 28.20 -16.85
C MET A 66 38.69 28.23 -17.26
N VAL A 67 38.98 28.71 -18.47
CA VAL A 67 40.34 28.86 -18.99
C VAL A 67 40.99 30.11 -18.36
N ASN A 68 42.30 30.07 -18.12
CA ASN A 68 43.03 31.13 -17.42
C ASN A 68 42.92 32.52 -18.08
N ASP A 69 42.72 32.58 -19.40
CA ASP A 69 42.59 33.85 -20.14
C ASP A 69 41.22 34.51 -19.94
N ASP A 70 40.15 33.72 -19.79
CA ASP A 70 38.81 34.23 -19.47
C ASP A 70 38.78 34.90 -18.09
N ILE A 71 39.52 34.34 -17.14
CA ILE A 71 39.63 34.86 -15.76
C ILE A 71 40.36 36.20 -15.76
N LYS A 72 41.45 36.35 -16.53
CA LYS A 72 42.21 37.60 -16.64
C LYS A 72 41.40 38.70 -17.33
N ASP A 73 40.65 38.37 -18.38
CA ASP A 73 39.82 39.32 -19.11
C ASP A 73 38.64 39.85 -18.28
N ILE A 74 38.01 38.97 -17.49
CA ILE A 74 36.97 39.36 -16.54
C ILE A 74 37.55 40.27 -15.44
N LEU A 75 38.73 39.93 -14.89
CA LEU A 75 39.37 40.73 -13.85
C LEU A 75 39.84 42.11 -14.35
N ARG A 76 40.32 42.20 -15.61
CA ARG A 76 40.70 43.46 -16.27
C ARG A 76 39.48 44.39 -16.42
N ARG A 77 38.37 43.87 -16.95
CA ARG A 77 37.11 44.62 -17.14
C ARG A 77 36.49 45.08 -15.81
N VAL A 78 36.68 44.30 -14.75
CA VAL A 78 36.22 44.64 -13.40
C VAL A 78 37.09 45.72 -12.73
N ARG A 79 38.37 45.83 -13.10
CA ARG A 79 39.27 46.87 -12.60
C ARG A 79 39.03 48.23 -13.27
N GLU A 80 38.66 48.21 -14.55
CA GLU A 80 38.73 49.41 -15.37
C GLU A 80 37.45 50.25 -15.39
N ASN A 81 36.25 49.72 -15.12
CA ASN A 81 35.04 50.55 -15.16
C ASN A 81 33.99 50.20 -14.09
N GLY A 82 33.65 51.19 -13.26
CA GLY A 82 32.45 51.18 -12.45
C GLY A 82 31.24 51.63 -13.28
N HIS A 83 30.17 50.83 -13.23
CA HIS A 83 28.82 50.99 -13.81
C HIS A 83 28.55 50.31 -15.18
N ASN A 84 27.50 49.45 -15.15
CA ASN A 84 26.56 48.89 -16.14
C ASN A 84 26.89 49.09 -17.64
N ASP A 85 26.77 48.12 -18.56
CA ASP A 85 25.72 47.12 -18.78
C ASP A 85 26.29 45.89 -19.52
N LEU A 86 25.58 44.76 -19.48
CA LEU A 86 26.00 43.48 -20.08
C LEU A 86 25.84 43.50 -21.61
N THR A 87 26.93 43.71 -22.34
CA THR A 87 27.02 43.50 -23.79
C THR A 87 27.17 42.00 -24.12
N ILE A 88 26.39 41.47 -25.06
CA ILE A 88 26.65 40.13 -25.64
C ILE A 88 27.77 40.29 -26.67
N GLN A 89 28.97 39.84 -26.32
CA GLN A 89 30.18 40.21 -27.06
C GLN A 89 30.42 39.43 -28.35
N GLN A 90 29.80 38.27 -28.53
CA GLN A 90 29.94 37.49 -29.76
C GLN A 90 28.77 36.52 -29.92
N VAL A 91 28.07 36.59 -31.05
CA VAL A 91 27.17 35.52 -31.49
C VAL A 91 27.81 34.84 -32.69
N ARG A 92 28.22 33.59 -32.50
CA ARG A 92 28.70 32.73 -33.58
C ARG A 92 27.48 31.98 -34.14
N LEU A 93 27.14 32.28 -35.39
CA LEU A 93 26.04 31.62 -36.08
C LEU A 93 26.46 30.19 -36.50
N PRO A 94 25.49 29.27 -36.73
CA PRO A 94 25.78 27.88 -37.09
C PRO A 94 26.59 27.70 -38.38
N ASN A 95 26.65 28.75 -39.22
CA ASN A 95 27.43 28.82 -40.46
C ASN A 95 28.87 29.35 -40.25
N GLY A 96 29.31 29.58 -39.01
CA GLY A 96 30.67 29.99 -38.68
C GLY A 96 30.92 31.51 -38.69
N LEU A 97 29.95 32.32 -39.13
CA LEU A 97 30.04 33.79 -39.10
C LEU A 97 29.89 34.31 -37.67
N THR A 98 30.83 35.16 -37.25
CA THR A 98 30.83 35.80 -35.93
C THR A 98 30.36 37.24 -36.04
N LEU A 99 29.21 37.55 -35.45
CA LEU A 99 28.72 38.92 -35.31
C LEU A 99 29.15 39.45 -33.94
N GLY A 100 29.96 40.51 -33.94
CA GLY A 100 30.41 41.22 -32.75
C GLY A 100 29.66 42.54 -32.58
N GLY A 101 29.38 42.94 -31.34
CA GLY A 101 28.84 44.27 -31.01
C GLY A 101 27.36 44.48 -31.32
N VAL A 102 26.52 43.44 -31.20
CA VAL A 102 25.07 43.59 -31.45
C VAL A 102 24.34 43.99 -30.17
N GLU A 103 23.78 45.20 -30.16
CA GLU A 103 22.92 45.72 -29.12
C GLU A 103 21.45 45.44 -29.46
N ILE A 104 20.73 44.72 -28.59
CA ILE A 104 19.31 44.39 -28.79
C ILE A 104 18.54 44.97 -27.61
N ASN A 105 18.12 46.21 -27.75
CA ASN A 105 17.55 46.99 -26.65
C ASN A 105 16.02 47.06 -26.71
N THR A 106 15.40 46.74 -27.85
CA THR A 106 13.96 46.81 -28.07
C THR A 106 13.35 45.56 -28.72
N ALA A 107 12.02 45.48 -28.78
CA ALA A 107 11.31 44.38 -29.46
C ALA A 107 11.47 44.41 -30.98
N GLU A 108 11.71 45.57 -31.58
CA GLU A 108 12.00 45.73 -33.02
C GLU A 108 13.41 45.24 -33.36
N ASP A 109 14.41 45.53 -32.51
CA ASP A 109 15.79 45.02 -32.68
C ASP A 109 15.84 43.49 -32.69
N ARG A 110 15.00 42.84 -31.87
CA ARG A 110 14.86 41.37 -31.84
C ARG A 110 14.31 40.81 -33.13
N ARG A 111 13.42 41.55 -33.81
CA ARG A 111 12.82 41.15 -35.09
C ARG A 111 13.83 41.34 -36.22
N LEU A 112 14.51 42.48 -36.25
CA LEU A 112 15.52 42.79 -37.26
C LEU A 112 16.71 41.83 -37.18
N PHE A 113 17.20 41.53 -35.97
CA PHE A 113 18.27 40.56 -35.77
C PHE A 113 17.89 39.15 -36.25
N ARG A 114 16.67 38.70 -35.97
CA ARG A 114 16.18 37.40 -36.48
C ARG A 114 16.12 37.35 -38.01
N GLN A 115 15.71 38.43 -38.65
CA GLN A 115 15.63 38.52 -40.10
C GLN A 115 17.02 38.49 -40.74
N THR A 116 17.97 39.28 -40.24
CA THR A 116 19.36 39.30 -40.72
C THR A 116 20.06 37.94 -40.59
N VAL A 117 19.81 37.21 -39.50
CA VAL A 117 20.36 35.86 -39.30
C VAL A 117 19.75 34.83 -40.28
N GLN A 118 18.48 34.98 -40.64
CA GLN A 118 17.83 34.13 -41.64
C GLN A 118 18.37 34.41 -43.05
N ASP A 119 18.58 35.68 -43.41
CA ASP A 119 19.12 36.07 -44.72
C ASP A 119 20.58 35.63 -44.90
N LEU A 120 21.40 35.70 -43.84
CA LEU A 120 22.79 35.22 -43.85
C LEU A 120 22.90 33.69 -43.96
N ASN A 121 21.97 32.94 -43.37
CA ASN A 121 21.92 31.48 -43.53
C ASN A 121 21.47 31.07 -44.94
N ALA A 122 20.58 31.84 -45.59
CA ALA A 122 20.17 31.57 -46.96
C ALA A 122 21.29 31.84 -48.00
N LEU A 123 22.19 32.79 -47.71
CA LEU A 123 23.37 33.08 -48.54
C LEU A 123 24.46 32.00 -48.42
N ALA A 124 24.70 31.47 -47.22
CA ALA A 124 25.71 30.42 -46.99
C ALA A 124 25.35 29.07 -47.64
N ALA A 125 24.07 28.82 -47.93
CA ALA A 125 23.61 27.58 -48.57
C ALA A 125 23.87 27.52 -50.09
N LYS A 126 24.35 28.60 -50.73
CA LYS A 126 24.45 28.72 -52.20
C LYS A 126 25.87 28.70 -52.78
N ASP A 127 26.94 28.66 -51.97
CA ASP A 127 28.31 28.75 -52.50
C ASP A 127 29.19 27.52 -52.15
N PRO A 128 29.48 26.63 -53.12
CA PRO A 128 30.26 25.40 -52.91
C PRO A 128 31.76 25.60 -52.64
N LEU A 129 32.30 26.82 -52.81
CA LEU A 129 33.75 27.08 -52.73
C LEU A 129 34.29 27.33 -51.31
N MET A 130 33.42 27.50 -50.31
CA MET A 130 33.83 27.81 -48.93
C MET A 130 33.98 26.57 -48.01
N ALA A 131 33.68 25.37 -48.50
CA ALA A 131 33.70 24.13 -47.71
C ALA A 131 35.09 23.44 -47.63
N GLY A 132 36.10 23.92 -48.39
CA GLY A 132 37.38 23.21 -48.56
C GLY A 132 38.57 23.71 -47.73
N MET A 133 38.47 24.86 -47.05
CA MET A 133 39.56 25.42 -46.25
C MET A 133 39.21 25.32 -44.77
N HIS A 134 40.02 24.56 -44.02
CA HIS A 134 39.95 24.29 -42.57
C HIS A 134 39.15 23.06 -42.17
N GLY A 135 39.76 21.87 -42.33
CA GLY A 135 39.72 20.73 -41.40
C GLY A 135 38.47 20.52 -40.54
N TRP A 136 37.29 20.70 -41.13
CA TRP A 136 36.02 20.63 -40.44
C TRP A 136 35.61 19.16 -40.38
N GLU A 137 35.89 18.53 -39.25
CA GLU A 137 35.10 17.37 -38.84
C GLU A 137 33.85 17.88 -38.11
N PRO A 138 32.64 17.46 -38.53
CA PRO A 138 31.42 17.86 -37.86
C PRO A 138 31.49 17.45 -36.38
N PRO A 139 31.24 18.37 -35.43
CA PRO A 139 31.21 18.02 -34.03
C PRO A 139 30.15 16.93 -33.81
N ARG A 140 30.56 15.84 -33.17
CA ARG A 140 29.64 14.77 -32.75
C ARG A 140 28.49 15.45 -31.98
N PRO A 141 27.22 15.22 -32.32
CA PRO A 141 26.11 15.86 -31.64
C PRO A 141 26.27 15.68 -30.14
N LEU A 142 26.23 16.78 -29.37
CA LEU A 142 26.10 16.69 -27.92
C LEU A 142 24.87 15.82 -27.66
N ALA A 143 25.07 14.72 -26.94
CA ALA A 143 23.97 13.85 -26.56
C ALA A 143 22.86 14.73 -25.94
N PRO A 144 21.60 14.58 -26.37
CA PRO A 144 20.51 15.34 -25.78
C PRO A 144 20.60 15.21 -24.25
N PRO A 145 20.30 16.28 -23.48
CA PRO A 145 20.23 16.16 -22.03
C PRO A 145 19.33 14.97 -21.72
N ALA A 146 19.82 14.06 -20.86
CA ALA A 146 19.05 12.88 -20.48
C ALA A 146 17.64 13.34 -20.10
N PRO A 147 16.58 12.67 -20.62
CA PRO A 147 15.22 13.04 -20.23
C PRO A 147 15.14 13.07 -18.70
N PRO A 148 14.33 13.98 -18.11
CA PRO A 148 14.13 13.96 -16.68
C PRO A 148 13.74 12.54 -16.28
N ALA A 149 14.55 11.92 -15.41
CA ALA A 149 14.37 10.54 -15.02
C ALA A 149 12.90 10.34 -14.62
N GLY A 150 12.24 9.33 -15.19
CA GLY A 150 10.85 9.03 -14.86
C GLY A 150 10.65 8.87 -13.34
N PRO A 151 9.39 8.92 -12.87
CA PRO A 151 9.10 8.84 -11.44
C PRO A 151 9.70 7.58 -10.82
N LEU A 152 10.18 7.70 -9.59
CA LEU A 152 10.84 6.59 -8.90
C LEU A 152 9.84 5.48 -8.57
N LEU A 153 10.36 4.24 -8.49
CA LEU A 153 9.56 3.09 -8.08
C LEU A 153 8.89 3.32 -6.72
N SER A 154 9.61 3.89 -5.74
CA SER A 154 9.06 4.23 -4.41
C SER A 154 7.87 5.18 -4.48
N GLU A 155 7.99 6.28 -5.24
CA GLU A 155 6.92 7.26 -5.45
C GLU A 155 5.70 6.61 -6.09
N ARG A 156 5.91 5.76 -7.10
CA ARG A 156 4.82 5.05 -7.79
C ARG A 156 4.11 4.04 -6.90
N ILE A 157 4.83 3.40 -5.97
CA ILE A 157 4.22 2.52 -4.96
C ILE A 157 3.26 3.33 -4.08
N ASP A 158 3.67 4.49 -3.58
CA ASP A 158 2.84 5.32 -2.70
C ASP A 158 1.59 5.87 -3.40
N VAL A 159 1.72 6.28 -4.67
CA VAL A 159 0.57 6.67 -5.51
C VAL A 159 -0.41 5.51 -5.67
N TYR A 160 0.08 4.33 -6.06
CA TYR A 160 -0.77 3.15 -6.26
C TYR A 160 -1.49 2.72 -4.97
N LEU A 161 -0.80 2.75 -3.83
CA LEU A 161 -1.42 2.44 -2.54
C LEU A 161 -2.49 3.48 -2.16
N SER A 162 -2.25 4.76 -2.45
CA SER A 162 -3.24 5.83 -2.25
C SER A 162 -4.48 5.61 -3.12
N ASP A 163 -4.30 5.19 -4.37
CA ASP A 163 -5.42 4.89 -5.27
C ASP A 163 -6.19 3.63 -4.85
N MET A 164 -5.52 2.60 -4.35
CA MET A 164 -6.19 1.45 -3.74
C MET A 164 -7.07 1.86 -2.54
N GLN A 165 -6.60 2.81 -1.72
CA GLN A 165 -7.37 3.34 -0.60
C GLN A 165 -8.56 4.17 -1.07
N ARG A 166 -8.37 5.06 -2.06
CA ARG A 166 -9.45 5.86 -2.67
C ARG A 166 -10.53 4.99 -3.33
N ALA A 167 -10.11 3.91 -3.98
CA ALA A 167 -11.00 2.90 -4.54
C ALA A 167 -11.61 1.96 -3.49
N GLN A 168 -11.43 2.27 -2.19
CA GLN A 168 -11.98 1.53 -1.05
C GLN A 168 -11.69 0.02 -1.12
N ARG A 169 -10.49 -0.36 -1.58
CA ARG A 169 -10.06 -1.76 -1.56
C ARG A 169 -9.94 -2.21 -0.11
N ALA A 170 -10.24 -3.49 0.14
CA ALA A 170 -10.20 -4.06 1.49
C ALA A 170 -8.84 -3.77 2.17
N VAL A 171 -8.87 -3.27 3.42
CA VAL A 171 -7.68 -2.84 4.18
C VAL A 171 -6.58 -3.91 4.19
N ARG A 172 -6.96 -5.17 4.44
CA ARG A 172 -6.02 -6.30 4.40
C ARG A 172 -5.34 -6.47 3.04
N ASN A 173 -6.07 -6.27 1.95
CA ASN A 173 -5.52 -6.34 0.60
C ASN A 173 -4.51 -5.21 0.33
N VAL A 174 -4.81 -3.99 0.81
CA VAL A 174 -3.88 -2.86 0.73
C VAL A 174 -2.60 -3.15 1.53
N MET A 175 -2.72 -3.62 2.77
CA MET A 175 -1.57 -3.98 3.61
C MET A 175 -0.70 -5.10 3.00
N ASP A 176 -1.33 -6.16 2.47
CA ASP A 176 -0.61 -7.26 1.83
C ASP A 176 0.10 -6.80 0.55
N THR A 177 -0.52 -5.86 -0.19
CA THR A 177 0.08 -5.23 -1.37
C THR A 177 1.24 -4.32 -0.99
N GLU A 178 1.06 -3.42 -0.02
CA GLU A 178 2.10 -2.54 0.51
C GLU A 178 3.32 -3.32 0.98
N TYR A 179 3.11 -4.36 1.79
CA TYR A 179 4.20 -5.22 2.26
C TYR A 179 4.95 -5.86 1.08
N THR A 180 4.22 -6.33 0.05
CA THR A 180 4.83 -6.98 -1.12
C THR A 180 5.66 -5.99 -1.93
N LEU A 181 5.11 -4.81 -2.24
CA LEU A 181 5.77 -3.80 -3.05
C LEU A 181 6.97 -3.19 -2.33
N ARG A 182 6.86 -2.94 -1.02
CA ARG A 182 8.00 -2.49 -0.22
C ARG A 182 9.08 -3.55 -0.06
N LEU A 183 8.70 -4.83 -0.02
CA LEU A 183 9.68 -5.91 -0.05
C LEU A 183 10.40 -5.98 -1.40
N PHE A 184 9.68 -5.80 -2.51
CA PHE A 184 10.27 -5.70 -3.85
C PHE A 184 11.28 -4.55 -3.92
N LEU A 185 10.87 -3.35 -3.50
CA LEU A 185 11.73 -2.17 -3.43
C LEU A 185 12.97 -2.40 -2.55
N ALA A 186 12.80 -2.96 -1.36
CA ALA A 186 13.90 -3.17 -0.42
C ALA A 186 14.90 -4.24 -0.87
N LEU A 187 14.48 -5.21 -1.69
CA LEU A 187 15.37 -6.23 -2.26
C LEU A 187 16.06 -5.77 -3.54
N GLY A 188 15.43 -4.87 -4.30
CA GLY A 188 15.99 -4.22 -5.48
C GLY A 188 16.62 -2.86 -5.16
N ASP A 189 16.62 -2.00 -6.18
CA ASP A 189 17.06 -0.61 -6.09
C ASP A 189 15.91 0.32 -6.46
N ASP A 190 15.89 1.52 -5.88
CA ASP A 190 14.88 2.54 -6.15
C ASP A 190 15.26 3.33 -7.42
N LYS A 191 14.98 2.71 -8.56
CA LYS A 191 15.22 3.29 -9.89
C LYS A 191 13.93 3.83 -10.52
N PRO A 192 14.03 4.68 -11.55
CA PRO A 192 12.88 5.11 -12.34
C PRO A 192 12.03 3.90 -12.79
N ILE A 193 10.70 4.04 -12.75
CA ILE A 193 9.78 2.93 -13.04
C ILE A 193 10.00 2.33 -14.45
N GLU A 194 10.43 3.16 -15.40
CA GLU A 194 10.77 2.80 -16.78
C GLU A 194 12.02 1.92 -16.90
N GLU A 195 12.93 1.99 -15.92
CA GLU A 195 14.15 1.17 -15.87
C GLU A 195 13.93 -0.17 -15.17
N VAL A 196 12.72 -0.44 -14.67
CA VAL A 196 12.38 -1.72 -14.03
C VAL A 196 12.06 -2.76 -15.09
N THR A 197 12.93 -3.76 -15.18
CA THR A 197 12.91 -4.79 -16.24
C THR A 197 12.39 -6.14 -15.74
N ALA A 198 12.20 -7.07 -16.67
CA ALA A 198 11.89 -8.46 -16.33
C ALA A 198 12.99 -9.13 -15.49
N THR A 199 14.24 -8.69 -15.58
CA THR A 199 15.36 -9.22 -14.79
C THR A 199 15.17 -8.91 -13.31
N ASP A 200 14.72 -7.71 -12.98
CA ASP A 200 14.43 -7.30 -11.59
C ASP A 200 13.28 -8.13 -11.00
N VAL A 201 12.24 -8.36 -11.80
CA VAL A 201 11.11 -9.20 -11.38
C VAL A 201 11.55 -10.65 -11.18
N ARG A 202 12.41 -11.22 -12.06
CA ARG A 202 12.98 -12.56 -11.86
C ARG A 202 13.79 -12.65 -10.57
N ALA A 203 14.69 -11.69 -10.34
CA ALA A 203 15.50 -11.63 -9.11
C ALA A 203 14.63 -11.59 -7.84
N PHE A 204 13.50 -10.88 -7.88
CA PHE A 204 12.54 -10.88 -6.78
C PHE A 204 11.84 -12.22 -6.59
N LEU A 205 11.40 -12.88 -7.67
CA LEU A 205 10.76 -14.19 -7.59
C LEU A 205 11.74 -15.25 -7.05
N ASP A 206 13.00 -15.21 -7.49
CA ASP A 206 14.07 -16.07 -6.97
C ASP A 206 14.35 -15.80 -5.49
N ALA A 207 14.31 -14.53 -5.09
CA ALA A 207 14.41 -14.15 -3.68
C ALA A 207 13.24 -14.69 -2.85
N LEU A 208 12.00 -14.63 -3.35
CA LEU A 208 10.82 -15.15 -2.66
C LEU A 208 10.88 -16.67 -2.40
N ALA A 209 11.51 -17.43 -3.30
CA ALA A 209 11.67 -18.88 -3.14
C ALA A 209 12.52 -19.25 -1.91
N VAL A 210 13.49 -18.40 -1.55
CA VAL A 210 14.40 -18.61 -0.40
C VAL A 210 14.02 -17.76 0.80
N TYR A 211 13.16 -16.75 0.63
CA TYR A 211 12.81 -15.83 1.70
C TYR A 211 12.12 -16.58 2.86
N PRO A 212 12.53 -16.35 4.12
CA PRO A 212 12.01 -17.13 5.24
C PRO A 212 10.58 -16.73 5.59
N ALA A 213 9.73 -17.73 5.87
CA ALA A 213 8.38 -17.49 6.34
C ALA A 213 8.39 -16.80 7.71
N ASN A 214 7.50 -15.81 7.88
CA ASN A 214 7.35 -15.01 9.10
C ASN A 214 8.65 -14.34 9.57
N ALA A 215 9.50 -13.90 8.63
CA ALA A 215 10.82 -13.31 8.93
C ALA A 215 10.74 -12.25 10.05
N SER A 216 9.81 -11.30 9.94
CA SER A 216 9.62 -10.21 10.91
C SER A 216 9.29 -10.67 12.34
N LYS A 217 8.77 -11.89 12.52
CA LYS A 217 8.38 -12.44 13.83
C LYS A 217 9.50 -13.28 14.47
N LYS A 218 10.48 -13.73 13.70
CA LYS A 218 11.55 -14.61 14.20
C LYS A 218 12.68 -13.78 14.80
N ALA A 219 13.08 -14.12 16.03
CA ALA A 219 14.17 -13.44 16.73
C ALA A 219 15.48 -13.39 15.90
N VAL A 220 15.77 -14.46 15.15
CA VAL A 220 16.95 -14.60 14.28
C VAL A 220 17.06 -13.50 13.20
N PHE A 221 15.94 -12.90 12.80
CA PHE A 221 15.87 -11.87 11.76
C PHE A 221 15.51 -10.48 12.31
N ARG A 222 15.44 -10.32 13.63
CA ARG A 222 15.06 -9.06 14.26
C ARG A 222 16.10 -7.98 13.96
N GLY A 223 15.63 -6.81 13.52
CA GLY A 223 16.49 -5.65 13.21
C GLY A 223 17.26 -5.74 11.89
N LEU A 224 17.16 -6.86 11.15
CA LEU A 224 17.80 -7.02 9.85
C LEU A 224 16.94 -6.42 8.73
N THR A 225 17.59 -5.82 7.75
CA THR A 225 16.98 -5.38 6.49
C THR A 225 16.56 -6.58 5.63
N PRO A 226 15.61 -6.43 4.68
CA PRO A 226 15.21 -7.53 3.80
C PRO A 226 16.37 -8.18 3.02
N LYS A 227 17.36 -7.39 2.58
CA LYS A 227 18.58 -7.89 1.91
C LYS A 227 19.41 -8.76 2.87
N GLU A 228 19.61 -8.33 4.11
CA GLU A 228 20.33 -9.11 5.13
C GLU A 228 19.56 -10.38 5.54
N VAL A 229 18.23 -10.30 5.66
CA VAL A 229 17.37 -11.46 5.92
C VAL A 229 17.55 -12.50 4.82
N LEU A 230 17.52 -12.08 3.55
CA LEU A 230 17.73 -12.99 2.42
C LEU A 230 19.14 -13.58 2.43
N ALA A 231 20.18 -12.77 2.67
CA ALA A 231 21.56 -13.24 2.75
C ALA A 231 21.79 -14.22 3.90
N LYS A 232 21.10 -14.04 5.03
CA LYS A 232 21.13 -14.97 6.16
C LYS A 232 20.32 -16.24 5.87
N ALA A 233 19.16 -16.11 5.23
CA ALA A 233 18.34 -17.25 4.83
C ALA A 233 19.03 -18.17 3.82
N LYS A 234 19.78 -17.61 2.86
CA LYS A 234 20.62 -18.42 1.94
C LYS A 234 21.69 -19.26 2.65
N ARG A 235 22.11 -18.84 3.85
CA ARG A 235 23.13 -19.51 4.66
C ARG A 235 22.57 -20.52 5.68
N GLY A 236 21.24 -20.62 5.83
CA GLY A 236 20.61 -21.47 6.85
C GLY A 236 19.37 -22.21 6.34
N GLY A 237 19.07 -23.38 6.91
CA GLY A 237 17.91 -24.21 6.56
C GLY A 237 16.59 -23.71 7.15
N HIS A 238 16.23 -22.44 6.95
CA HIS A 238 14.98 -21.90 7.49
C HIS A 238 13.77 -22.25 6.59
N PRO A 239 12.60 -22.55 7.18
CA PRO A 239 11.38 -22.74 6.38
C PRO A 239 11.06 -21.51 5.54
N THR A 240 10.95 -21.72 4.23
CA THR A 240 10.68 -20.68 3.22
C THR A 240 9.19 -20.40 3.08
N LEU A 241 8.84 -19.42 2.24
CA LEU A 241 7.46 -19.11 1.92
C LEU A 241 6.75 -20.29 1.24
N LEU A 242 5.51 -20.54 1.64
CA LEU A 242 4.62 -21.44 0.90
C LEU A 242 4.42 -20.95 -0.53
N GLU A 243 4.28 -21.88 -1.48
CA GLU A 243 4.04 -21.57 -2.89
C GLU A 243 2.85 -20.60 -3.08
N ARG A 244 1.74 -20.84 -2.37
CA ARG A 244 0.56 -19.96 -2.42
C ARG A 244 0.85 -18.52 -1.96
N THR A 245 1.75 -18.36 -0.99
CA THR A 245 2.18 -17.03 -0.54
C THR A 245 3.07 -16.36 -1.58
N GLN A 246 3.95 -17.12 -2.25
CA GLN A 246 4.77 -16.61 -3.34
C GLN A 246 3.89 -16.17 -4.52
N GLU A 247 2.90 -17.00 -4.90
CA GLU A 247 1.91 -16.68 -5.95
C GLU A 247 1.13 -15.41 -5.62
N LYS A 248 0.61 -15.28 -4.39
CA LYS A 248 -0.11 -14.06 -3.97
C LYS A 248 0.77 -12.81 -4.07
N ARG A 249 2.04 -12.88 -3.68
CA ARG A 249 2.98 -11.75 -3.82
C ARG A 249 3.23 -11.42 -5.29
N ARG A 250 3.38 -12.43 -6.14
CA ARG A 250 3.46 -12.24 -7.59
C ARG A 250 2.21 -11.54 -8.14
N ASP A 251 1.01 -11.96 -7.72
CA ASP A 251 -0.25 -11.36 -8.17
C ASP A 251 -0.34 -9.87 -7.78
N HIS A 252 0.08 -9.50 -6.55
CA HIS A 252 0.15 -8.10 -6.14
C HIS A 252 1.14 -7.29 -6.97
N LEU A 253 2.33 -7.84 -7.24
CA LEU A 253 3.34 -7.21 -8.07
C LEU A 253 2.86 -7.05 -9.53
N ALA A 254 2.18 -8.07 -10.06
CA ALA A 254 1.61 -8.04 -11.40
C ALA A 254 0.53 -6.96 -11.53
N ALA A 255 -0.39 -6.88 -10.56
CA ALA A 255 -1.43 -5.86 -10.52
C ALA A 255 -0.84 -4.44 -10.49
N PHE A 256 0.20 -4.22 -9.67
CA PHE A 256 0.91 -2.93 -9.63
C PHE A 256 1.50 -2.54 -10.98
N PHE A 257 2.27 -3.42 -11.62
CA PHE A 257 2.89 -3.11 -12.92
C PHE A 257 1.89 -3.01 -14.07
N ASN A 258 0.76 -3.73 -14.01
CA ASN A 258 -0.33 -3.51 -14.97
C ASN A 258 -0.90 -2.11 -14.81
N ALA A 259 -1.17 -1.65 -13.58
CA ALA A 259 -1.64 -0.29 -13.35
C ALA A 259 -0.64 0.77 -13.87
N GLN A 260 0.67 0.55 -13.72
CA GLN A 260 1.68 1.47 -14.26
C GLN A 260 1.70 1.49 -15.80
N ALA A 261 1.40 0.35 -16.44
CA ALA A 261 1.27 0.28 -17.89
C ALA A 261 -0.03 0.92 -18.38
N ASP A 262 -1.13 0.78 -17.62
CA ASP A 262 -2.43 1.39 -17.92
C ASP A 262 -2.35 2.93 -17.82
N GLU A 263 -1.51 3.47 -16.93
CA GLU A 263 -1.18 4.91 -16.84
C GLU A 263 -0.17 5.37 -17.91
N ALA A 264 0.27 4.47 -18.79
CA ALA A 264 1.28 4.71 -19.83
C ALA A 264 2.66 5.20 -19.31
N LEU A 265 2.99 4.92 -18.05
CA LEU A 265 4.32 5.21 -17.48
C LEU A 265 5.38 4.20 -17.95
N ILE A 266 4.94 2.99 -18.27
CA ILE A 266 5.76 1.96 -18.88
C ILE A 266 5.04 1.39 -20.10
N PRO A 267 5.75 1.09 -21.21
CA PRO A 267 5.11 0.58 -22.41
C PRO A 267 4.56 -0.85 -22.22
N LYS A 268 5.17 -1.63 -21.33
CA LYS A 268 4.77 -3.01 -21.06
C LYS A 268 5.16 -3.40 -19.64
N ALA A 269 4.22 -3.99 -18.91
CA ALA A 269 4.47 -4.51 -17.57
C ALA A 269 5.56 -5.62 -17.59
N PRO A 270 6.66 -5.50 -16.82
CA PRO A 270 7.83 -6.38 -16.92
C PRO A 270 7.53 -7.85 -16.59
N HIS A 271 6.57 -8.10 -15.69
CA HIS A 271 6.16 -9.45 -15.32
C HIS A 271 5.56 -10.24 -16.50
N LYS A 272 5.02 -9.58 -17.54
CA LYS A 272 4.45 -10.25 -18.72
C LYS A 272 5.50 -10.96 -19.58
N ALA A 273 6.79 -10.65 -19.41
CA ALA A 273 7.89 -11.34 -20.08
C ALA A 273 8.37 -12.60 -19.33
N ILE A 274 7.75 -12.93 -18.19
CA ILE A 274 8.10 -14.08 -17.36
C ILE A 274 6.98 -15.10 -17.49
N MET A 275 7.33 -16.34 -17.86
CA MET A 275 6.35 -17.41 -17.93
C MET A 275 5.70 -17.60 -16.56
N ASN A 276 4.38 -17.58 -16.55
CA ASN A 276 3.62 -17.98 -15.39
C ASN A 276 3.66 -19.51 -15.31
N ARG A 277 4.12 -20.07 -14.18
CA ARG A 277 3.62 -21.39 -13.78
C ARG A 277 2.10 -21.33 -13.87
N SER A 278 1.49 -22.36 -14.43
CA SER A 278 0.04 -22.50 -14.32
C SER A 278 -0.31 -22.33 -12.84
N LYS A 279 -1.38 -21.57 -12.54
CA LYS A 279 -1.93 -21.57 -11.18
C LYS A 279 -2.03 -23.03 -10.78
N SER A 280 -1.47 -23.41 -9.63
CA SER A 280 -1.41 -24.83 -9.30
C SER A 280 -2.84 -25.35 -9.33
N LYS A 281 -3.15 -26.17 -10.33
CA LYS A 281 -4.33 -27.03 -10.33
C LYS A 281 -3.97 -28.25 -9.48
N THR A 282 -3.32 -28.02 -8.34
CA THR A 282 -3.04 -29.09 -7.41
C THR A 282 -4.39 -29.44 -6.80
N ASP A 283 -4.86 -30.65 -7.04
CA ASP A 283 -5.97 -31.26 -6.32
C ASP A 283 -5.70 -31.38 -4.81
N ALA A 284 -4.46 -31.08 -4.38
CA ALA A 284 -4.08 -31.01 -2.99
C ALA A 284 -4.98 -30.02 -2.22
N PRO A 285 -5.75 -30.50 -1.22
CA PRO A 285 -6.70 -29.68 -0.50
C PRO A 285 -6.00 -28.58 0.30
N THR A 286 -6.45 -27.33 0.14
CA THR A 286 -5.97 -26.23 0.99
C THR A 286 -6.49 -26.31 2.43
N ARG A 287 -7.54 -27.10 2.64
CA ARG A 287 -8.17 -27.45 3.92
C ARG A 287 -8.85 -28.79 3.76
N GLU A 288 -8.81 -29.60 4.82
CA GLU A 288 -9.53 -30.87 4.88
C GLU A 288 -10.71 -30.75 5.85
N PRO A 289 -11.87 -31.37 5.54
CA PRO A 289 -12.93 -31.55 6.54
C PRO A 289 -12.36 -32.19 7.81
N PHE A 290 -12.97 -31.90 8.96
CA PHE A 290 -12.71 -32.67 10.17
C PHE A 290 -13.24 -34.11 9.99
N THR A 291 -12.53 -35.12 10.50
CA THR A 291 -13.08 -36.48 10.59
C THR A 291 -14.17 -36.54 11.67
N PRO A 292 -15.02 -37.57 11.68
CA PRO A 292 -15.99 -37.76 12.77
C PRO A 292 -15.33 -37.78 14.16
N GLU A 293 -14.17 -38.44 14.29
CA GLU A 293 -13.41 -38.52 15.54
C GLU A 293 -12.84 -37.16 15.95
N GLU A 294 -12.36 -36.37 14.99
CA GLU A 294 -11.89 -35.01 15.24
C GLU A 294 -13.02 -34.09 15.68
N LEU A 295 -14.22 -34.21 15.08
CA LEU A 295 -15.41 -33.47 15.49
C LEU A 295 -15.85 -33.88 16.90
N ALA A 296 -15.89 -35.19 17.20
CA ALA A 296 -16.18 -35.70 18.53
C ALA A 296 -15.17 -35.17 19.57
N ALA A 297 -13.88 -35.13 19.25
CA ALA A 297 -12.85 -34.58 20.14
C ALA A 297 -12.99 -33.07 20.38
N LEU A 298 -13.48 -32.31 19.38
CA LEU A 298 -13.74 -30.86 19.47
C LEU A 298 -15.01 -30.52 20.27
N PHE A 299 -16.02 -31.38 20.26
CA PHE A 299 -17.28 -31.18 20.96
C PHE A 299 -17.49 -32.21 22.08
N ASP A 300 -16.39 -32.72 22.60
CA ASP A 300 -16.35 -33.66 23.72
C ASP A 300 -17.11 -33.08 24.94
N ALA A 301 -18.02 -33.87 25.51
CA ALA A 301 -18.97 -33.42 26.53
C ALA A 301 -18.28 -32.93 27.81
N GLU A 302 -17.10 -33.45 28.14
CA GLU A 302 -16.34 -33.06 29.32
C GLU A 302 -15.38 -31.89 29.03
N ALA A 303 -14.79 -31.83 27.84
CA ALA A 303 -13.77 -30.82 27.53
C ALA A 303 -14.31 -29.53 26.89
N PHE A 304 -15.35 -29.60 26.06
CA PHE A 304 -15.87 -28.44 25.33
C PHE A 304 -16.57 -27.43 26.27
N PRO A 305 -17.54 -27.81 27.14
CA PRO A 305 -18.25 -26.84 27.97
C PRO A 305 -17.33 -26.01 28.89
N PRO A 306 -16.38 -26.59 29.65
CA PRO A 306 -15.49 -25.80 30.51
C PRO A 306 -14.64 -24.77 29.74
N TRP A 307 -14.21 -25.10 28.52
CA TRP A 307 -13.48 -24.16 27.66
C TRP A 307 -14.39 -23.08 27.07
N ALA A 308 -15.59 -23.48 26.63
CA ALA A 308 -16.56 -22.66 25.93
C ALA A 308 -17.27 -21.68 26.85
N SER A 309 -17.61 -22.07 28.09
CA SER A 309 -18.29 -21.22 29.09
C SER A 309 -17.52 -19.95 29.46
N LYS A 310 -16.24 -19.85 29.11
CA LYS A 310 -15.46 -18.63 29.35
C LYS A 310 -15.98 -17.43 28.55
N TYR A 311 -16.43 -17.64 27.31
CA TYR A 311 -16.94 -16.56 26.46
C TYR A 311 -18.04 -17.05 25.50
N PRO A 312 -19.10 -16.26 25.27
CA PRO A 312 -20.22 -16.67 24.42
C PRO A 312 -19.81 -17.03 22.99
N HIS A 313 -18.80 -16.35 22.43
CA HIS A 313 -18.29 -16.63 21.08
C HIS A 313 -17.52 -17.95 20.97
N ARG A 314 -17.10 -18.56 22.08
CA ARG A 314 -16.54 -19.92 22.06
C ARG A 314 -17.63 -20.97 22.06
N TRP A 315 -18.71 -20.71 22.77
CA TRP A 315 -19.86 -21.61 22.85
C TRP A 315 -20.67 -21.55 21.55
N PHE A 316 -21.49 -20.51 21.38
CA PHE A 316 -22.36 -20.42 20.22
C PHE A 316 -21.62 -20.07 18.93
N GLY A 317 -20.46 -19.42 19.00
CA GLY A 317 -19.66 -19.20 17.80
C GLY A 317 -19.19 -20.53 17.18
N SER A 318 -18.76 -21.49 18.00
CA SER A 318 -18.39 -22.83 17.52
C SER A 318 -19.60 -23.65 17.09
N ILE A 319 -20.70 -23.62 17.86
CA ILE A 319 -21.95 -24.33 17.51
C ILE A 319 -22.51 -23.83 16.17
N LEU A 320 -22.64 -22.52 15.99
CA LEU A 320 -23.07 -21.93 14.72
C LEU A 320 -22.10 -22.26 13.59
N GLY A 321 -20.80 -22.28 13.87
CA GLY A 321 -19.77 -22.68 12.91
C GLY A 321 -20.00 -24.09 12.35
N VAL A 322 -20.12 -25.09 13.23
CA VAL A 322 -20.36 -26.48 12.82
C VAL A 322 -21.74 -26.67 12.20
N ALA A 323 -22.77 -25.97 12.70
CA ALA A 323 -24.15 -26.15 12.24
C ALA A 323 -24.48 -25.47 10.91
N THR A 324 -23.78 -24.41 10.55
CA THR A 324 -24.12 -23.61 9.35
C THR A 324 -23.00 -23.56 8.30
N GLY A 325 -21.77 -23.90 8.67
CA GLY A 325 -20.59 -23.70 7.81
C GLY A 325 -20.31 -22.23 7.47
N ALA A 326 -20.87 -21.30 8.23
CA ALA A 326 -20.63 -19.87 8.07
C ALA A 326 -19.15 -19.54 8.32
N ARG A 327 -18.63 -18.50 7.63
CA ARG A 327 -17.25 -18.06 7.86
C ARG A 327 -17.12 -17.50 9.27
N VAL A 328 -15.94 -17.64 9.87
CA VAL A 328 -15.69 -17.16 11.25
C VAL A 328 -16.09 -15.70 11.46
N ASN A 329 -15.80 -14.81 10.50
CA ASN A 329 -16.19 -13.40 10.62
C ASN A 329 -17.69 -13.18 10.39
N GLU A 330 -18.36 -14.01 9.57
CA GLU A 330 -19.82 -13.95 9.39
C GLU A 330 -20.53 -14.24 10.71
N VAL A 331 -20.04 -15.23 11.49
CA VAL A 331 -20.55 -15.56 12.82
C VAL A 331 -20.16 -14.50 13.85
N ALA A 332 -18.89 -14.11 13.88
CA ALA A 332 -18.35 -13.19 14.87
C ALA A 332 -18.97 -11.78 14.84
N GLN A 333 -19.46 -11.34 13.67
CA GLN A 333 -20.02 -9.99 13.48
C GLN A 333 -21.54 -9.92 13.65
N LEU A 334 -22.21 -11.03 13.99
CA LEU A 334 -23.67 -11.08 14.11
C LEU A 334 -24.18 -10.09 15.16
N TYR A 335 -25.23 -9.38 14.78
CA TYR A 335 -26.08 -8.63 15.69
C TYR A 335 -27.25 -9.49 16.14
N VAL A 336 -27.89 -9.06 17.22
CA VAL A 336 -29.12 -9.67 17.73
C VAL A 336 -30.23 -9.62 16.68
N ASP A 337 -30.35 -8.51 15.94
CA ASP A 337 -31.34 -8.33 14.87
C ASP A 337 -31.00 -9.10 13.57
N ASP A 338 -29.83 -9.74 13.52
CA ASP A 338 -29.52 -10.72 12.49
C ASP A 338 -30.16 -12.08 12.81
N VAL A 339 -30.62 -12.31 14.04
CA VAL A 339 -31.38 -13.52 14.42
C VAL A 339 -32.86 -13.24 14.27
N ALA A 340 -33.52 -13.93 13.34
CA ALA A 340 -34.91 -13.66 13.00
C ALA A 340 -35.64 -14.94 12.58
N GLU A 341 -36.96 -14.90 12.69
CA GLU A 341 -37.85 -15.90 12.12
C GLU A 341 -38.28 -15.47 10.72
N VAL A 342 -38.05 -16.32 9.72
CA VAL A 342 -38.46 -16.07 8.34
C VAL A 342 -39.16 -17.30 7.80
N GLY A 343 -40.42 -17.13 7.38
CA GLY A 343 -41.22 -18.24 6.85
C GLY A 343 -41.45 -19.36 7.86
N GLY A 344 -41.60 -19.03 9.15
CA GLY A 344 -41.82 -20.01 10.23
C GLY A 344 -40.56 -20.70 10.75
N HIS A 345 -39.37 -20.30 10.29
CA HIS A 345 -38.10 -20.90 10.70
C HIS A 345 -37.15 -19.85 11.27
N TRP A 346 -36.67 -20.09 12.49
CA TRP A 346 -35.61 -19.27 13.09
C TRP A 346 -34.28 -19.48 12.38
N GLY A 347 -33.54 -18.40 12.19
CA GLY A 347 -32.29 -18.40 11.46
C GLY A 347 -31.41 -17.19 11.71
N ILE A 348 -30.28 -17.15 11.01
CA ILE A 348 -29.34 -16.03 11.04
C ILE A 348 -29.24 -15.37 9.66
N HIS A 349 -29.29 -14.05 9.63
CA HIS A 349 -28.98 -13.23 8.47
C HIS A 349 -27.48 -12.98 8.39
N ILE A 350 -26.86 -13.53 7.36
CA ILE A 350 -25.49 -13.19 6.99
C ILE A 350 -25.56 -12.05 5.99
N ARG A 351 -25.21 -10.84 6.45
CA ARG A 351 -25.32 -9.59 5.69
C ARG A 351 -24.25 -8.59 6.14
N ALA A 352 -24.19 -7.45 5.45
CA ALA A 352 -23.35 -6.32 5.80
C ALA A 352 -24.18 -5.03 5.72
N LEU A 353 -25.14 -4.88 6.64
CA LEU A 353 -26.03 -3.71 6.70
C LEU A 353 -25.44 -2.59 7.55
N ARG A 354 -24.56 -2.92 8.49
CA ARG A 354 -23.93 -1.96 9.40
C ARG A 354 -22.48 -1.68 8.96
N PRO A 355 -21.92 -0.49 9.24
CA PRO A 355 -20.59 -0.08 8.78
C PRO A 355 -19.44 -1.01 9.20
N ASP A 356 -19.62 -1.75 10.29
CA ASP A 356 -18.64 -2.67 10.87
C ASP A 356 -18.91 -4.15 10.52
N GLN A 357 -19.89 -4.42 9.66
CA GLN A 357 -20.10 -5.73 9.06
C GLN A 357 -19.51 -5.78 7.66
N ARG A 358 -18.90 -6.92 7.33
CA ARG A 358 -18.32 -7.14 6.00
C ARG A 358 -18.59 -8.54 5.51
N LEU A 359 -18.95 -8.64 4.24
CA LEU A 359 -18.99 -9.90 3.52
C LEU A 359 -17.78 -10.01 2.58
N LYS A 360 -17.31 -11.24 2.36
CA LYS A 360 -16.19 -11.47 1.45
C LYS A 360 -16.57 -11.11 0.00
N ASN A 361 -17.76 -11.53 -0.42
CA ASN A 361 -18.32 -11.30 -1.74
C ASN A 361 -19.80 -10.89 -1.59
N ALA A 362 -20.34 -10.13 -2.55
CA ALA A 362 -21.75 -9.70 -2.53
C ALA A 362 -22.74 -10.87 -2.41
N HIS A 363 -22.46 -11.99 -3.09
CA HIS A 363 -23.26 -13.23 -3.09
C HIS A 363 -23.14 -14.04 -1.78
N SER A 364 -22.39 -13.57 -0.79
CA SER A 364 -22.38 -14.20 0.55
C SER A 364 -23.60 -13.80 1.38
N SER A 365 -24.37 -12.79 0.95
CA SER A 365 -25.56 -12.35 1.68
C SER A 365 -26.66 -13.40 1.58
N ARG A 366 -27.17 -13.87 2.74
CA ARG A 366 -28.17 -14.94 2.83
C ARG A 366 -28.80 -14.99 4.21
N PHE A 367 -30.03 -15.47 4.30
CA PHE A 367 -30.60 -15.98 5.55
C PHE A 367 -30.26 -17.46 5.67
N VAL A 368 -29.85 -17.98 6.84
CA VAL A 368 -29.59 -19.40 7.08
C VAL A 368 -30.50 -19.90 8.21
N PRO A 369 -31.47 -20.80 7.94
CA PRO A 369 -32.28 -21.36 9.01
C PRO A 369 -31.40 -22.17 9.97
N LEU A 370 -31.79 -22.28 11.24
CA LEU A 370 -31.11 -23.11 12.23
C LEU A 370 -31.84 -24.43 12.38
N SER A 371 -31.10 -25.51 12.57
CA SER A 371 -31.68 -26.82 12.86
C SER A 371 -32.23 -26.88 14.29
N ASP A 372 -33.16 -27.80 14.51
CA ASP A 372 -33.81 -28.03 15.80
C ASP A 372 -32.78 -28.35 16.89
N ASN A 373 -31.69 -29.06 16.57
CA ASN A 373 -30.61 -29.33 17.52
C ASN A 373 -29.97 -28.03 18.07
N VAL A 374 -29.81 -27.00 17.22
CA VAL A 374 -29.25 -25.70 17.66
C VAL A 374 -30.26 -24.93 18.50
N LEU A 375 -31.54 -25.01 18.15
CA LEU A 375 -32.62 -24.38 18.91
C LEU A 375 -32.76 -25.04 20.29
N GLN A 376 -32.78 -26.37 20.36
CA GLN A 376 -32.81 -27.17 21.59
C GLN A 376 -31.55 -27.00 22.46
N ALA A 377 -30.40 -26.69 21.85
CA ALA A 377 -29.20 -26.31 22.59
C ALA A 377 -29.33 -24.96 23.31
N GLY A 378 -30.45 -24.25 23.14
CA GLY A 378 -30.81 -23.03 23.86
C GLY A 378 -30.28 -21.75 23.22
N PHE A 379 -30.17 -21.72 21.89
CA PHE A 379 -29.63 -20.55 21.18
C PHE A 379 -30.52 -19.31 21.33
N LEU A 380 -31.85 -19.47 21.30
CA LEU A 380 -32.77 -18.33 21.39
C LEU A 380 -32.75 -17.72 22.79
N GLU A 381 -32.65 -18.53 23.84
CA GLU A 381 -32.49 -18.10 25.23
C GLU A 381 -31.20 -17.29 25.40
N PHE A 382 -30.13 -17.70 24.73
CA PHE A 382 -28.90 -16.92 24.69
C PHE A 382 -29.07 -15.56 23.98
N VAL A 383 -29.83 -15.51 22.87
CA VAL A 383 -30.13 -14.23 22.21
C VAL A 383 -30.91 -13.29 23.14
N GLU A 384 -31.88 -13.81 23.88
CA GLU A 384 -32.63 -13.04 24.88
C GLU A 384 -31.76 -12.55 26.04
N ASP A 385 -30.79 -13.36 26.48
CA ASP A 385 -29.79 -12.96 27.47
C ASP A 385 -28.92 -11.80 27.00
N VAL A 386 -28.48 -11.82 25.74
CA VAL A 386 -27.72 -10.72 25.13
C VAL A 386 -28.55 -9.44 25.08
N LYS A 387 -29.83 -9.55 24.66
CA LYS A 387 -30.79 -8.43 24.67
C LYS A 387 -30.98 -7.86 26.07
N ARG A 388 -31.23 -8.71 27.07
CA ARG A 388 -31.40 -8.31 28.47
C ARG A 388 -30.15 -7.63 29.03
N ALA A 389 -28.97 -8.07 28.62
CA ALA A 389 -27.70 -7.46 28.99
C ALA A 389 -27.45 -6.10 28.30
N GLY A 390 -28.29 -5.68 27.37
CA GLY A 390 -28.25 -4.38 26.69
C GLY A 390 -27.25 -4.29 25.54
N PHE A 391 -26.88 -5.43 24.93
CA PHE A 391 -25.97 -5.46 23.80
C PHE A 391 -26.71 -5.68 22.48
N ASP A 392 -26.39 -4.89 21.46
CA ASP A 392 -26.90 -5.11 20.10
C ASP A 392 -26.16 -6.23 19.38
N ARG A 393 -24.87 -6.45 19.73
CA ARG A 393 -24.04 -7.49 19.11
C ARG A 393 -24.16 -8.79 19.88
N LEU A 394 -24.27 -9.90 19.15
CA LEU A 394 -24.37 -11.24 19.73
C LEU A 394 -23.11 -11.63 20.53
N PHE A 395 -21.94 -11.18 20.09
CA PHE A 395 -20.64 -11.43 20.71
C PHE A 395 -19.91 -10.12 21.06
N PRO A 396 -20.35 -9.38 22.10
CA PRO A 396 -19.81 -8.06 22.41
C PRO A 396 -18.36 -8.11 22.95
N HIS A 397 -17.86 -9.29 23.32
CA HIS A 397 -16.47 -9.52 23.75
C HIS A 397 -15.45 -9.41 22.61
N LEU A 398 -15.88 -9.57 21.36
CA LEU A 398 -14.99 -9.55 20.22
C LEU A 398 -14.68 -8.10 19.81
N GLN A 399 -13.40 -7.84 19.59
CA GLN A 399 -12.94 -6.51 19.17
C GLN A 399 -12.86 -6.44 17.64
N HIS A 400 -13.35 -5.33 17.09
CA HIS A 400 -13.22 -5.03 15.68
C HIS A 400 -11.77 -4.66 15.34
N THR A 401 -11.30 -5.15 14.18
CA THR A 401 -10.10 -4.65 13.51
C THR A 401 -10.42 -4.36 12.06
N GLU A 402 -9.89 -3.26 11.51
CA GLU A 402 -10.12 -2.89 10.11
C GLU A 402 -9.72 -3.99 9.10
N ALA A 403 -8.61 -4.69 9.41
CA ALA A 403 -8.11 -5.76 8.56
C ALA A 403 -8.92 -7.06 8.70
N GLY A 404 -9.20 -7.49 9.94
CA GLY A 404 -9.73 -8.81 10.27
C GLY A 404 -11.23 -8.87 10.60
N GLY A 405 -11.87 -7.73 10.81
CA GLY A 405 -13.21 -7.66 11.38
C GLY A 405 -13.21 -8.15 12.84
N TYR A 406 -14.23 -8.93 13.20
CA TYR A 406 -14.40 -9.53 14.53
C TYR A 406 -13.89 -10.97 14.61
N GLY A 407 -13.57 -11.60 13.47
CA GLY A 407 -13.31 -13.04 13.38
C GLY A 407 -11.97 -13.52 13.93
N ASP A 408 -10.94 -12.66 13.99
CA ASP A 408 -9.57 -13.08 14.32
C ASP A 408 -9.47 -13.69 15.72
N THR A 409 -10.04 -13.02 16.74
CA THR A 409 -9.99 -13.52 18.13
C THR A 409 -10.76 -14.84 18.29
N MET A 410 -11.92 -14.97 17.65
CA MET A 410 -12.70 -16.21 17.68
C MET A 410 -11.91 -17.35 17.02
N GLY A 411 -11.36 -17.10 15.82
CA GLY A 411 -10.58 -18.08 15.07
C GLY A 411 -9.31 -18.54 15.79
N ASP A 412 -8.57 -17.61 16.40
CA ASP A 412 -7.35 -17.92 17.15
C ASP A 412 -7.63 -18.72 18.42
N GLN A 413 -8.69 -18.36 19.16
CA GLN A 413 -9.08 -19.10 20.36
C GLN A 413 -9.57 -20.51 20.03
N PHE A 414 -10.35 -20.66 18.96
CA PHE A 414 -10.77 -21.96 18.47
C PHE A 414 -9.57 -22.80 18.02
N ARG A 415 -8.63 -22.21 17.26
CA ARG A 415 -7.41 -22.90 16.83
C ARG A 415 -6.57 -23.38 18.00
N ALA A 416 -6.40 -22.54 19.03
CA ALA A 416 -5.67 -22.91 20.24
C ALA A 416 -6.36 -24.07 20.99
N TYR A 417 -7.69 -24.10 21.00
CA TYR A 417 -8.45 -25.21 21.56
C TYR A 417 -8.31 -26.49 20.73
N ALA A 418 -8.47 -26.42 19.41
CA ALA A 418 -8.31 -27.56 18.50
C ALA A 418 -6.94 -28.23 18.68
N ILE A 419 -5.86 -27.44 18.79
CA ILE A 419 -4.51 -27.96 19.06
C ILE A 419 -4.47 -28.72 20.40
N LYS A 420 -5.11 -28.20 21.45
CA LYS A 420 -5.19 -28.89 22.76
C LYS A 420 -5.99 -30.19 22.69
N ARG A 421 -6.88 -30.34 21.72
CA ARG A 421 -7.64 -31.57 21.46
C ARG A 421 -6.91 -32.53 20.51
N GLY A 422 -5.65 -32.25 20.16
CA GLY A 422 -4.82 -33.12 19.31
C GLY A 422 -4.83 -32.75 17.82
N LEU A 423 -5.64 -31.77 17.41
CA LEU A 423 -5.76 -31.36 16.01
C LEU A 423 -4.65 -30.37 15.65
N THR A 424 -3.45 -30.91 15.42
CA THR A 424 -2.25 -30.16 15.06
C THR A 424 -2.07 -29.97 13.56
N GLY A 425 -2.90 -30.64 12.76
CA GLY A 425 -2.87 -30.59 11.30
C GLY A 425 -2.99 -29.17 10.76
N ARG A 426 -2.06 -28.79 9.87
CA ARG A 426 -1.96 -27.42 9.34
C ARG A 426 -3.18 -26.99 8.49
N LEU A 427 -3.93 -27.98 8.01
CA LEU A 427 -5.12 -27.82 7.18
C LEU A 427 -6.40 -27.69 8.00
N LYS A 428 -6.34 -27.90 9.32
CA LYS A 428 -7.48 -27.89 10.24
C LYS A 428 -7.68 -26.49 10.83
N SER A 429 -8.87 -25.93 10.65
CA SER A 429 -9.24 -24.58 11.10
C SER A 429 -10.76 -24.45 11.23
N PHE A 430 -11.25 -23.34 11.78
CA PHE A 430 -12.69 -23.06 11.83
C PHE A 430 -13.40 -23.17 10.47
N HIS A 431 -12.68 -22.87 9.38
CA HIS A 431 -13.24 -22.96 8.02
C HIS A 431 -13.49 -24.40 7.55
N CYS A 432 -12.93 -25.40 8.23
CA CYS A 432 -13.17 -26.81 7.92
C CYS A 432 -14.61 -27.21 8.18
N PHE A 433 -15.32 -26.58 9.13
CA PHE A 433 -16.75 -26.82 9.34
C PHE A 433 -17.58 -26.61 8.07
N ARG A 434 -17.22 -25.62 7.26
CA ARG A 434 -17.85 -25.42 5.95
C ARG A 434 -17.63 -26.59 5.02
N HIS A 435 -16.44 -27.17 5.00
CA HIS A 435 -16.17 -28.36 4.20
C HIS A 435 -16.91 -29.58 4.76
N ASN A 436 -16.99 -29.73 6.08
CA ASN A 436 -17.78 -30.78 6.72
C ASN A 436 -19.25 -30.75 6.29
N ILE A 437 -19.92 -29.61 6.42
CA ILE A 437 -21.34 -29.51 6.08
C ILE A 437 -21.58 -29.69 4.57
N VAL A 438 -20.70 -29.14 3.71
CA VAL A 438 -20.81 -29.33 2.25
C VAL A 438 -20.62 -30.80 1.89
N SER A 439 -19.56 -31.43 2.38
CA SER A 439 -19.27 -32.83 2.08
C SER A 439 -20.37 -33.76 2.60
N ASN A 440 -20.88 -33.53 3.81
CA ASN A 440 -21.95 -34.37 4.36
C ASN A 440 -23.26 -34.19 3.58
N LEU A 441 -23.72 -32.95 3.39
CA LEU A 441 -24.96 -32.68 2.67
C LEU A 441 -24.92 -33.20 1.23
N VAL A 442 -23.82 -32.98 0.51
CA VAL A 442 -23.73 -33.39 -0.91
C VAL A 442 -23.41 -34.88 -1.04
N ASN A 443 -22.35 -35.36 -0.40
CA ASN A 443 -21.81 -36.69 -0.67
C ASN A 443 -22.48 -37.79 0.16
N GLU A 444 -22.89 -37.48 1.40
CA GLU A 444 -23.49 -38.49 2.30
C GLU A 444 -25.02 -38.46 2.25
N ARG A 445 -25.63 -37.28 2.13
CA ARG A 445 -27.10 -37.10 2.12
C ARG A 445 -27.70 -36.87 0.73
N GLY A 446 -26.88 -36.66 -0.29
CA GLY A 446 -27.36 -36.45 -1.67
C GLY A 446 -28.20 -35.17 -1.85
N ILE A 447 -28.08 -34.19 -0.94
CA ILE A 447 -28.79 -32.91 -1.05
C ILE A 447 -28.29 -32.15 -2.28
N ALA A 448 -29.24 -31.61 -3.05
CA ALA A 448 -28.96 -30.86 -4.26
C ALA A 448 -27.96 -29.71 -3.99
N ILE A 449 -26.93 -29.60 -4.84
CA ILE A 449 -25.84 -28.64 -4.69
C ILE A 449 -26.33 -27.19 -4.55
N GLN A 450 -27.44 -26.84 -5.22
CA GLN A 450 -28.07 -25.53 -5.16
C GLN A 450 -28.52 -25.18 -3.73
N VAL A 451 -29.14 -26.12 -3.01
CA VAL A 451 -29.58 -25.94 -1.62
C VAL A 451 -28.37 -25.73 -0.71
N VAL A 452 -27.31 -26.52 -0.90
CA VAL A 452 -26.05 -26.40 -0.14
C VAL A 452 -25.33 -25.08 -0.43
N GLN A 453 -25.36 -24.61 -1.68
CA GLN A 453 -24.83 -23.31 -2.09
C GLN A 453 -25.62 -22.14 -1.47
N GLU A 454 -26.95 -22.26 -1.34
CA GLU A 454 -27.79 -21.28 -0.63
C GLU A 454 -27.54 -21.28 0.89
N ILE A 455 -27.28 -22.44 1.50
CA ILE A 455 -26.91 -22.55 2.92
C ILE A 455 -25.55 -21.91 3.18
N THR A 456 -24.55 -22.30 2.39
CA THR A 456 -23.17 -21.91 2.67
C THR A 456 -22.80 -20.57 2.02
N GLY A 457 -23.49 -20.11 0.98
CA GLY A 457 -23.13 -18.89 0.23
C GLY A 457 -21.92 -19.12 -0.68
N HIS A 458 -21.93 -20.19 -1.47
CA HIS A 458 -20.91 -20.52 -2.47
C HIS A 458 -21.49 -20.32 -3.89
N ASP A 459 -20.83 -19.53 -4.73
CA ASP A 459 -21.10 -19.31 -6.16
C ASP A 459 -22.57 -19.49 -6.61
N LEU A 460 -23.45 -18.70 -6.01
CA LEU A 460 -24.80 -18.53 -6.53
C LEU A 460 -24.70 -17.77 -7.86
N THR A 461 -24.85 -18.48 -8.98
CA THR A 461 -25.11 -17.91 -10.32
C THR A 461 -26.54 -17.36 -10.39
N LEU A 462 -26.93 -16.53 -9.42
CA LEU A 462 -28.18 -15.79 -9.47
C LEU A 462 -27.95 -14.45 -10.21
N PRO A 463 -28.94 -13.99 -11.01
CA PRO A 463 -28.95 -12.64 -11.57
C PRO A 463 -28.72 -11.58 -10.48
N SER A 464 -27.99 -10.51 -10.78
CA SER A 464 -27.54 -9.50 -9.82
C SER A 464 -28.65 -8.95 -8.89
N GLY A 465 -29.88 -8.82 -9.39
CA GLY A 465 -31.03 -8.30 -8.61
C GLY A 465 -31.66 -9.29 -7.61
N LEU A 466 -31.43 -10.60 -7.76
CA LEU A 466 -31.99 -11.64 -6.87
C LEU A 466 -31.00 -12.12 -5.81
N ARG A 467 -29.75 -11.64 -5.84
CA ARG A 467 -28.68 -12.06 -4.93
C ARG A 467 -28.89 -11.64 -3.47
N HIS A 468 -29.80 -10.69 -3.23
CA HIS A 468 -30.03 -10.08 -1.91
C HIS A 468 -31.42 -10.40 -1.35
N TYR A 469 -32.31 -10.98 -2.14
CA TYR A 469 -33.64 -11.37 -1.67
C TYR A 469 -33.57 -12.75 -1.03
N VAL A 470 -33.95 -12.82 0.24
CA VAL A 470 -34.30 -14.09 0.87
C VAL A 470 -35.54 -14.59 0.13
N ASN A 471 -35.43 -15.68 -0.62
CA ASN A 471 -36.60 -16.34 -1.21
C ASN A 471 -37.23 -17.25 -0.14
N PRO A 472 -38.37 -16.87 0.47
CA PRO A 472 -38.92 -17.65 1.57
C PRO A 472 -39.29 -19.08 1.15
N GLY A 473 -39.60 -19.29 -0.13
CA GLY A 473 -39.94 -20.61 -0.68
C GLY A 473 -38.78 -21.61 -0.66
N THR A 474 -37.52 -21.17 -0.54
CA THR A 474 -36.38 -22.10 -0.44
C THR A 474 -36.01 -22.44 1.01
N ILE A 475 -36.53 -21.70 1.99
CA ILE A 475 -36.21 -21.88 3.42
C ILE A 475 -36.58 -23.27 3.92
N PRO A 476 -37.80 -23.81 3.67
CA PRO A 476 -38.17 -25.12 4.20
C PRO A 476 -37.23 -26.26 3.75
N LYS A 477 -36.79 -26.24 2.48
CA LYS A 477 -35.83 -27.24 1.95
C LYS A 477 -34.47 -27.13 2.63
N ARG A 478 -34.03 -25.91 2.90
CA ARG A 478 -32.74 -25.64 3.57
C ARG A 478 -32.79 -26.00 5.06
N PHE A 479 -33.90 -25.70 5.72
CA PHE A 479 -34.16 -26.10 7.10
C PHE A 479 -34.18 -27.63 7.22
N ALA A 480 -34.93 -28.32 6.35
CA ALA A 480 -34.96 -29.78 6.30
C ALA A 480 -33.56 -30.38 6.09
N ALA A 481 -32.77 -29.85 5.16
CA ALA A 481 -31.39 -30.29 4.93
C ALA A 481 -30.50 -30.07 6.17
N LEU A 482 -30.65 -28.97 6.89
CA LEU A 482 -29.87 -28.70 8.11
C LEU A 482 -30.32 -29.55 9.30
N ASN A 483 -31.60 -29.88 9.41
CA ASN A 483 -32.12 -30.85 10.38
C ASN A 483 -31.62 -32.26 10.07
N GLU A 484 -31.61 -32.63 8.80
CA GLU A 484 -31.05 -33.90 8.36
C GLU A 484 -29.55 -33.97 8.64
N TYR A 485 -28.81 -32.89 8.37
CA TYR A 485 -27.39 -32.78 8.72
C TYR A 485 -27.17 -32.96 10.22
N GLY A 486 -28.01 -32.31 11.05
CA GLY A 486 -28.02 -32.38 12.52
C GLY A 486 -26.61 -32.53 13.09
N PRO A 487 -25.88 -31.43 13.38
CA PRO A 487 -24.42 -31.44 13.54
C PRO A 487 -23.94 -32.72 14.22
N PRO A 488 -23.00 -33.48 13.64
CA PRO A 488 -22.71 -34.87 14.03
C PRO A 488 -21.89 -34.96 15.34
N VAL A 489 -22.30 -34.17 16.32
CA VAL A 489 -21.71 -33.97 17.63
C VAL A 489 -22.82 -33.63 18.64
N PRO A 490 -22.74 -34.12 19.88
CA PRO A 490 -23.67 -33.69 20.92
C PRO A 490 -23.46 -32.19 21.21
N LEU A 491 -24.53 -31.41 21.18
CA LEU A 491 -24.48 -29.99 21.53
C LEU A 491 -24.81 -29.83 23.02
N PRO A 492 -23.98 -29.13 23.80
CA PRO A 492 -24.28 -28.88 25.21
C PRO A 492 -25.47 -27.91 25.33
N THR A 493 -26.34 -28.17 26.31
CA THR A 493 -27.49 -27.32 26.59
C THR A 493 -27.05 -26.02 27.26
N TYR A 494 -27.51 -24.91 26.72
CA TYR A 494 -27.33 -23.59 27.32
C TYR A 494 -28.15 -23.43 28.60
N VAL A 495 -27.54 -22.85 29.62
CA VAL A 495 -28.24 -22.44 30.84
C VAL A 495 -28.40 -20.91 30.82
N PRO A 496 -29.64 -20.38 30.87
CA PRO A 496 -29.88 -18.95 30.96
C PRO A 496 -29.07 -18.32 32.10
N GLY A 497 -28.44 -17.19 31.80
CA GLY A 497 -27.57 -16.44 32.70
C GLY A 497 -26.11 -16.89 32.72
N GLN A 498 -25.72 -17.98 32.05
CA GLN A 498 -24.33 -18.50 32.17
C GLN A 498 -23.24 -17.50 31.76
N PHE A 499 -23.58 -16.51 30.92
CA PHE A 499 -22.64 -15.48 30.45
C PHE A 499 -22.82 -14.11 31.12
N ASP A 500 -23.69 -13.97 32.13
CA ASP A 500 -23.95 -12.70 32.81
C ASP A 500 -22.68 -12.03 33.35
N ARG A 501 -21.76 -12.83 33.91
CA ARG A 501 -20.47 -12.34 34.38
C ARG A 501 -19.64 -11.77 33.23
N ALA A 502 -19.63 -12.45 32.08
CA ALA A 502 -18.90 -12.02 30.91
C ALA A 502 -19.49 -10.72 30.35
N PHE A 503 -20.81 -10.59 30.29
CA PHE A 503 -21.51 -9.38 29.88
C PHE A 503 -21.22 -8.19 30.81
N LYS A 504 -21.32 -8.39 32.13
CA LYS A 504 -20.97 -7.37 33.13
C LYS A 504 -19.53 -6.87 32.97
N GLN A 505 -18.59 -7.76 32.64
CA GLN A 505 -17.20 -7.39 32.39
C GLN A 505 -17.05 -6.48 31.17
N VAL A 506 -17.74 -6.77 30.06
CA VAL A 506 -17.70 -5.94 28.85
C VAL A 506 -18.28 -4.57 29.11
N ALA A 507 -19.48 -4.49 29.71
CA ALA A 507 -20.12 -3.23 30.08
C ALA A 507 -19.26 -2.41 31.06
N HIS A 508 -18.51 -3.06 31.96
CA HIS A 508 -17.54 -2.36 32.80
C HIS A 508 -16.37 -1.78 31.99
N ILE A 509 -15.81 -2.54 31.07
CA ILE A 509 -14.71 -2.10 30.20
C ILE A 509 -15.14 -0.95 29.30
N GLU A 510 -16.33 -1.02 28.70
CA GLU A 510 -16.88 0.02 27.83
C GLU A 510 -17.11 1.33 28.60
N ARG A 511 -17.75 1.27 29.78
CA ARG A 511 -17.90 2.44 30.66
C ARG A 511 -16.55 3.06 31.04
N ARG A 512 -15.51 2.26 31.28
CA ARG A 512 -14.16 2.78 31.54
C ARG A 512 -13.54 3.44 30.31
N ARG A 513 -13.73 2.88 29.12
CA ARG A 513 -13.26 3.46 27.86
C ARG A 513 -13.94 4.79 27.57
N GLU A 514 -15.25 4.87 27.73
CA GLU A 514 -16.02 6.10 27.58
C GLU A 514 -15.57 7.19 28.55
N LYS A 515 -15.41 6.85 29.84
CA LYS A 515 -14.88 7.78 30.85
C LYS A 515 -13.49 8.28 30.45
N ALA A 516 -12.60 7.39 30.02
CA ALA A 516 -11.26 7.77 29.57
C ALA A 516 -11.28 8.67 28.33
N ALA A 517 -12.17 8.39 27.37
CA ALA A 517 -12.36 9.21 26.17
C ALA A 517 -12.87 10.62 26.52
N LYS A 518 -13.89 10.73 27.38
CA LYS A 518 -14.42 12.01 27.89
C LYS A 518 -13.33 12.82 28.60
N THR A 519 -12.52 12.19 29.45
CA THR A 519 -11.39 12.86 30.13
C THR A 519 -10.34 13.36 29.14
N ARG A 520 -10.01 12.58 28.10
CA ARG A 520 -9.07 13.00 27.04
C ARG A 520 -9.61 14.20 26.25
N GLN A 521 -10.90 14.18 25.91
CA GLN A 521 -11.55 15.28 25.18
C GLN A 521 -11.62 16.56 26.03
N ALA A 522 -11.91 16.45 27.33
CA ALA A 522 -11.88 17.56 28.28
C ALA A 522 -10.47 18.14 28.48
N LYS A 523 -9.41 17.32 28.39
CA LYS A 523 -8.02 17.81 28.41
C LYS A 523 -7.64 18.50 27.11
N LYS A 524 -8.06 17.97 25.95
CA LYS A 524 -7.76 18.54 24.63
C LYS A 524 -8.43 19.90 24.42
N SER A 525 -9.60 20.13 25.01
CA SER A 525 -10.31 21.42 25.00
C SER A 525 -9.78 22.46 26.00
N LYS A 526 -8.91 22.06 26.93
CA LYS A 526 -8.27 22.94 27.93
C LYS A 526 -6.80 23.25 27.64
N ALA A 527 -6.24 22.75 26.54
CA ALA A 527 -4.89 23.13 26.11
C ALA A 527 -4.96 24.53 25.46
N PRO A 528 -4.21 25.53 25.96
CA PRO A 528 -4.15 26.85 25.30
C PRO A 528 -3.48 26.72 23.92
N GLU A 529 -4.00 27.48 22.94
CA GLU A 529 -3.51 27.56 21.56
C GLU A 529 -2.04 28.01 21.46
#